data_AF-A0A4Q3XW21-F1
#
_entry.id   AF-A0A4Q3XW21-F1
#
_cell.length_a   1.000
_cell.length_b   1.000
_cell.length_c   1.000
_cell.angle_alpha   90.00
_cell.angle_beta   90.00
_cell.angle_gamma   90.00
#
_symmetry.space_group_name_H-M   'P 1'
#
loop_
_entity.id
_entity.type
_entity.pdbx_description
1 polymer ?
#
loop_
_entity_poly.entity_id
_entity_poly.type
_entity_poly.pdbx_seq_one_letter_code
_entity_poly.pdbx_strand_id
1 'polypeptide(L)'
;WYCSQSFWAGVFQRIALAAGGNAVANLVSGVQSTTFMGIPVEITQTLPLDGAPSTLPLYLGDMRETVLFGDRRQSTISMSEHSSFENDEIEWKGTERFDINCYNVGNADAVAKNRKPGGMIGLYLPA
;
A
#
# COMPACT_ATOMS: atom_id res chain seq x y z
N TRP A 1 -5.24 4.93 5.64
CA TRP A 1 -3.99 5.48 5.06
C TRP A 1 -3.18 4.36 4.47
N TYR A 2 -2.43 4.61 3.40
CA TYR A 2 -1.50 3.65 2.81
C TYR A 2 -0.14 4.30 2.60
N CYS A 3 0.91 3.76 3.21
CA CYS A 3 2.27 4.25 3.09
C CYS A 3 3.31 3.14 3.25
N SER A 4 4.55 3.41 2.83
CA SER A 4 5.70 2.55 3.13
C SER A 4 6.08 2.62 4.60
N GLN A 5 6.80 1.61 5.08
CA GLN A 5 7.25 1.55 6.47
C GLN A 5 8.26 2.66 6.80
N SER A 6 9.13 3.00 5.84
CA SER A 6 10.07 4.12 5.97
C SER A 6 9.33 5.45 6.11
N PHE A 7 8.29 5.68 5.30
CA PHE A 7 7.47 6.89 5.38
C PHE A 7 6.71 6.98 6.71
N TRP A 8 6.19 5.86 7.22
CA TRP A 8 5.56 5.79 8.54
C TRP A 8 6.52 6.20 9.66
N ALA A 9 7.71 5.61 9.70
CA ALA A 9 8.69 5.91 10.74
C ALA A 9 9.27 7.33 10.61
N GLY A 10 9.61 7.75 9.40
CA GLY A 10 10.25 9.03 9.15
C GLY A 10 9.31 10.22 9.34
N VAL A 11 8.06 10.13 8.85
CA VAL A 11 7.14 11.28 8.78
C VAL A 11 6.06 11.18 9.85
N PHE A 12 5.27 10.11 9.85
CA PHE A 12 4.09 10.01 10.73
C PHE A 12 4.47 9.92 12.21
N GLN A 13 5.43 9.07 12.57
CA GLN A 13 5.88 8.96 13.97
C GLN A 13 6.52 10.25 14.47
N ARG A 14 7.29 10.95 13.61
CA ARG A 14 7.89 12.24 13.94
C ARG A 14 6.82 13.32 14.18
N ILE A 15 5.80 13.39 13.34
CA ILE A 15 4.68 14.34 13.51
C ILE A 15 3.88 14.02 14.78
N ALA A 16 3.59 12.74 15.03
CA ALA A 16 2.87 12.31 16.23
C ALA A 16 3.62 12.65 17.53
N LEU A 17 4.96 12.50 17.53
CA LEU A 17 5.81 12.91 18.65
C LEU A 17 5.85 14.43 18.82
N ALA A 18 5.95 15.19 17.72
CA ALA A 18 5.98 16.65 17.74
C ALA A 18 4.66 17.29 18.20
N ALA A 19 3.52 16.64 17.93
CA ALA A 19 2.20 17.09 18.36
C ALA A 19 1.92 16.91 19.87
N GLY A 20 2.94 16.59 20.67
CA GLY A 20 2.84 16.43 22.12
C GLY A 20 2.27 15.07 22.57
N GLY A 21 2.35 14.05 21.72
CA GLY A 21 1.82 12.72 22.01
C GLY A 21 2.54 12.05 23.19
N ASN A 22 1.76 11.67 24.23
CA ASN A 22 2.15 10.85 25.38
C ASN A 22 2.78 9.50 24.98
N ALA A 23 4.00 9.51 24.47
CA ALA A 23 4.70 8.33 23.98
C ALA A 23 5.15 7.38 25.10
N VAL A 24 5.19 7.81 26.36
CA VAL A 24 5.68 6.94 27.46
C VAL A 24 4.61 5.95 27.93
N ALA A 25 3.33 6.33 27.94
CA ALA A 25 2.26 5.46 28.45
C ALA A 25 1.89 4.32 27.49
N ASN A 26 1.94 4.56 26.17
CA ASN A 26 1.58 3.54 25.17
C ASN A 26 2.73 2.59 24.81
N LEU A 27 3.98 2.94 25.12
CA LEU A 27 5.13 2.04 24.98
C LEU A 27 5.06 0.85 25.96
N VAL A 28 4.42 1.03 27.12
CA VAL A 28 4.21 -0.03 28.14
C VAL A 28 3.07 -0.99 27.76
N SER A 29 2.10 -0.53 26.96
CA SER A 29 0.86 -1.29 26.73
C SER A 29 0.88 -2.23 25.50
N GLY A 30 1.99 -2.29 24.77
CA GLY A 30 2.12 -3.11 23.55
C GLY A 30 1.26 -2.55 22.40
N VAL A 31 1.92 -2.14 21.31
CA VAL A 31 1.35 -1.61 20.05
C VAL A 31 -0.15 -1.90 19.84
N GLN A 32 -1.02 -0.96 20.24
CA GLN A 32 -2.45 -1.06 19.95
C GLN A 32 -2.75 -0.27 18.67
N SER A 33 -2.57 -0.91 17.52
CA SER A 33 -2.92 -0.45 16.17
C SER A 33 -2.11 0.71 15.57
N THR A 34 -1.59 0.52 14.36
CA THR A 34 -1.02 1.58 13.51
C THR A 34 -2.15 2.51 13.04
N THR A 35 -2.53 3.46 13.90
CA THR A 35 -3.56 4.45 13.59
C THR A 35 -2.97 5.85 13.58
N PHE A 36 -3.44 6.68 12.67
CA PHE A 36 -3.10 8.10 12.61
C PHE A 36 -4.35 8.93 12.46
N MET A 37 -4.56 9.87 13.40
CA MET A 37 -5.76 10.71 13.48
C MET A 37 -7.07 9.91 13.49
N GLY A 38 -7.07 8.73 14.14
CA GLY A 38 -8.25 7.86 14.24
C GLY A 38 -8.54 7.00 13.01
N ILE A 39 -7.71 7.06 11.96
CA ILE A 39 -7.84 6.26 10.74
C ILE A 39 -6.73 5.18 10.73
N PRO A 40 -7.02 3.92 10.37
CA PRO A 40 -6.00 2.87 10.27
C PRO A 40 -4.98 3.19 9.17
N VAL A 41 -3.73 2.82 9.43
CA VAL A 41 -2.59 2.96 8.52
C VAL A 41 -2.16 1.56 8.11
N GLU A 42 -2.41 1.26 6.84
CA GLU A 42 -1.98 0.03 6.17
C GLU A 42 -0.59 0.25 5.59
N ILE A 43 0.37 -0.54 6.05
CA ILE A 43 1.76 -0.46 5.62
C ILE A 43 1.95 -1.33 4.38
N THR A 44 2.35 -0.73 3.26
CA THR A 44 2.66 -1.45 2.02
C THR A 44 4.04 -1.04 1.49
N GLN A 45 4.88 -2.02 1.18
CA GLN A 45 6.24 -1.77 0.64
C GLN A 45 6.24 -1.46 -0.86
N THR A 46 5.09 -1.50 -1.52
CA THR A 46 4.99 -1.13 -2.95
C THR A 46 5.00 0.38 -3.18
N LEU A 47 4.76 1.17 -2.13
CA LEU A 47 4.76 2.63 -2.20
C LEU A 47 6.19 3.20 -2.08
N PRO A 48 6.44 4.39 -2.66
CA PRO A 48 7.73 5.05 -2.53
C PRO A 48 8.21 5.15 -1.08
N LEU A 49 9.52 4.94 -0.88
CA LEU A 49 10.13 4.95 0.44
C LEU A 49 10.18 6.35 1.06
N ASP A 50 10.35 7.36 0.21
CA ASP A 50 10.47 8.76 0.57
C ASP A 50 9.56 9.65 -0.27
N GLY A 51 9.24 10.83 0.25
CA GLY A 51 8.50 11.87 -0.49
C GLY A 51 9.40 12.56 -1.50
N ALA A 52 9.61 11.94 -2.66
CA ALA A 52 10.30 12.57 -3.78
C ALA A 52 9.32 13.44 -4.59
N PRO A 53 9.79 14.55 -5.22
CA PRO A 53 8.95 15.36 -6.10
C PRO A 53 8.38 14.51 -7.24
N SER A 54 7.17 14.84 -7.66
CA SER A 54 6.39 14.09 -8.67
C SER A 54 6.05 12.64 -8.34
N THR A 55 6.22 12.19 -7.09
CA THR A 55 5.79 10.87 -6.63
C THR A 55 4.58 10.97 -5.69
N LEU A 56 3.82 9.87 -5.55
CA LEU A 56 2.72 9.74 -4.60
C LEU A 56 3.14 8.80 -3.45
N PRO A 57 3.79 9.32 -2.39
CA PRO A 57 4.28 8.49 -1.28
C PRO A 57 3.17 8.06 -0.31
N LEU A 58 2.00 8.70 -0.37
CA LEU A 58 0.92 8.52 0.61
C LEU A 58 -0.43 8.55 -0.07
N TYR A 59 -1.28 7.58 0.28
CA TYR A 59 -2.70 7.57 -0.11
C TYR A 59 -3.63 7.57 1.10
N LEU A 60 -4.76 8.26 0.96
CA LEU A 60 -5.87 8.28 1.89
C LEU A 60 -7.17 8.03 1.12
N GLY A 61 -7.94 7.05 1.55
CA GLY A 61 -9.23 6.73 0.95
C GLY A 61 -9.65 5.30 1.27
N ASP A 62 -10.84 4.94 0.78
CA ASP A 62 -11.31 3.56 0.84
C ASP A 62 -10.98 2.83 -0.47
N MET A 63 -10.17 1.78 -0.39
CA MET A 63 -9.83 0.94 -1.54
C MET A 63 -11.04 0.11 -2.01
N ARG A 64 -12.00 -0.19 -1.13
CA ARG A 64 -13.19 -0.98 -1.46
C ARG A 64 -14.12 -0.25 -2.43
N GLU A 65 -14.09 1.08 -2.42
CA GLU A 65 -14.87 1.93 -3.33
C GLU A 65 -14.07 2.44 -4.53
N THR A 66 -12.77 2.12 -4.59
CA THR A 66 -11.83 2.68 -5.57
C THR A 66 -11.27 1.63 -6.53
N VAL A 67 -11.06 0.41 -6.06
CA VAL A 67 -10.34 -0.64 -6.79
C VAL A 67 -11.18 -1.91 -6.84
N LEU A 68 -11.25 -2.51 -8.03
CA LEU A 68 -11.80 -3.84 -8.22
C LEU A 68 -10.64 -4.83 -8.38
N PHE A 69 -10.63 -5.84 -7.53
CA PHE A 69 -9.75 -7.00 -7.65
C PHE A 69 -10.53 -8.13 -8.32
N GLY A 70 -10.06 -8.56 -9.49
CA GLY A 70 -10.63 -9.66 -10.26
C GLY A 70 -9.74 -10.90 -10.16
N ASP A 71 -10.31 -12.01 -9.69
CA ASP A 71 -9.66 -13.32 -9.77
C ASP A 71 -10.31 -14.16 -10.87
N ARG A 72 -9.47 -14.66 -11.79
CA ARG A 72 -9.89 -15.60 -12.85
C ARG A 72 -9.39 -17.02 -12.61
N ARG A 73 -8.30 -17.19 -11.87
CA ARG A 73 -7.74 -18.49 -11.48
C ARG A 73 -6.87 -18.28 -10.25
N GLN A 74 -7.37 -18.79 -9.12
CA GLN A 74 -6.64 -18.83 -7.87
C GLN A 74 -5.28 -19.52 -8.05
N SER A 75 -4.31 -19.10 -7.23
CA SER A 75 -2.95 -19.64 -7.23
C SER A 75 -2.96 -21.17 -7.18
N THR A 76 -2.45 -21.80 -8.23
CA THR A 76 -2.33 -23.26 -8.33
C THR A 76 -0.86 -23.62 -8.39
N ILE A 77 -0.41 -24.45 -7.46
CA ILE A 77 0.95 -25.01 -7.43
C ILE A 77 0.86 -26.47 -7.87
N SER A 78 1.69 -26.88 -8.81
CA SER A 78 1.80 -28.25 -9.29
C SER A 78 3.25 -28.72 -9.17
N MET A 79 3.45 -29.91 -8.63
CA MET A 79 4.76 -30.54 -8.48
C MET A 79 4.90 -31.66 -9.51
N SER A 80 6.06 -31.80 -10.14
CA SER A 80 6.37 -32.86 -11.09
C SER A 80 7.76 -33.41 -10.81
N GLU A 81 7.83 -34.70 -10.52
CA GLU A 81 9.09 -35.47 -10.45
C GLU A 81 9.45 -36.05 -11.83
N HIS A 82 8.49 -36.11 -12.75
CA HIS A 82 8.63 -36.76 -14.05
C HIS A 82 9.29 -35.90 -15.12
N SER A 83 9.26 -34.58 -15.00
CA SER A 83 9.82 -33.67 -16.01
C SER A 83 11.35 -33.55 -15.95
N SER A 84 11.96 -33.87 -14.81
CA SER A 84 13.42 -33.77 -14.60
C SER A 84 14.04 -35.07 -14.08
N PHE A 85 13.52 -36.20 -14.55
CA PHE A 85 14.00 -37.55 -14.19
C PHE A 85 15.47 -37.81 -14.61
N GLU A 86 15.97 -37.10 -15.62
CA GLU A 86 17.38 -37.21 -16.04
C GLU A 86 18.37 -36.54 -15.08
N ASN A 87 17.92 -35.57 -14.28
CA ASN A 87 18.76 -34.78 -13.38
C ASN A 87 18.50 -35.05 -11.89
N ASP A 88 17.62 -36.01 -11.55
CA ASP A 88 17.17 -36.26 -10.17
C ASP A 88 16.61 -34.99 -9.48
N GLU A 89 15.84 -34.19 -10.22
CA GLU A 89 15.28 -32.91 -9.73
C GLU A 89 13.74 -32.92 -9.67
N ILE A 90 13.20 -32.18 -8.69
CA ILE A 90 11.76 -31.95 -8.52
C ILE A 90 11.41 -30.56 -9.04
N GLU A 91 10.50 -30.48 -10.00
CA GLU A 91 10.05 -29.22 -10.56
C GLU A 91 8.73 -28.74 -9.96
N TRP A 92 8.64 -27.42 -9.78
CA TRP A 92 7.47 -26.75 -9.23
C TRP A 92 6.94 -25.74 -10.24
N LYS A 93 5.64 -25.83 -10.56
CA LYS A 93 4.95 -24.88 -11.42
C LYS A 93 3.86 -24.16 -10.65
N GLY A 94 4.05 -22.85 -10.45
CA GLY A 94 3.01 -21.95 -9.96
C GLY A 94 2.30 -21.26 -11.13
N THR A 95 0.97 -21.27 -11.13
CA THR A 95 0.16 -20.47 -12.08
C THR A 95 -0.90 -19.69 -11.33
N GLU A 96 -1.03 -18.42 -11.66
CA GLU A 96 -1.97 -17.51 -11.02
C GLU A 96 -2.42 -16.47 -12.04
N ARG A 97 -3.69 -16.06 -11.98
CA ARG A 97 -4.25 -15.05 -12.89
C ARG A 97 -5.17 -14.10 -12.13
N PHE A 98 -4.59 -12.98 -11.73
CA PHE A 98 -5.32 -11.85 -11.15
C PHE A 98 -5.29 -10.64 -12.08
N ASP A 99 -6.31 -9.80 -11.95
CA ASP A 99 -6.42 -8.51 -12.63
C ASP A 99 -6.87 -7.45 -11.62
N ILE A 100 -6.38 -6.22 -11.79
CA ILE A 100 -6.69 -5.10 -10.90
C ILE A 100 -7.11 -3.92 -11.76
N ASN A 101 -8.28 -3.36 -11.46
CA ASN A 101 -8.75 -2.14 -12.11
C ASN A 101 -9.06 -1.05 -11.09
N CYS A 102 -8.41 0.10 -11.26
CA CYS A 102 -8.61 1.30 -10.44
C CYS A 102 -9.56 2.25 -11.16
N TYR A 103 -10.87 2.13 -10.88
CA TYR A 103 -11.90 2.81 -11.67
C TYR A 103 -12.34 4.16 -11.12
N ASN A 104 -12.22 4.38 -9.80
CA ASN A 104 -12.69 5.60 -9.13
C ASN A 104 -11.53 6.40 -8.52
N VAL A 105 -10.52 6.66 -9.36
CA VAL A 105 -9.37 7.49 -8.98
C VAL A 105 -9.62 8.95 -9.36
N GLY A 106 -9.33 9.86 -8.42
CA GLY A 106 -9.32 11.30 -8.69
C GLY A 106 -8.10 11.69 -9.54
N ASN A 107 -8.01 12.97 -9.90
CA ASN A 107 -6.80 13.53 -10.51
C ASN A 107 -6.16 14.63 -9.63
N ALA A 108 -4.88 14.87 -9.88
CA ALA A 108 -4.20 16.08 -9.44
C ALA A 108 -4.01 16.98 -10.66
N ASP A 109 -4.60 18.18 -10.63
CA ASP A 109 -4.46 19.18 -11.70
C ASP A 109 -4.13 20.54 -11.08
N ALA A 110 -3.18 21.26 -11.69
CA ALA A 110 -2.81 22.61 -11.27
C ALA A 110 -4.01 23.56 -11.38
N VAL A 111 -4.86 23.38 -12.39
CA VAL A 111 -6.06 24.17 -12.65
C VAL A 111 -7.22 23.63 -11.84
N ALA A 112 -7.75 24.47 -10.91
CA ALA A 112 -8.83 24.08 -10.00
C ALA A 112 -10.07 23.52 -10.70
N LYS A 113 -10.44 24.06 -11.87
CA LYS A 113 -11.62 23.64 -12.65
C LYS A 113 -11.49 22.22 -13.21
N ASN A 114 -10.28 21.73 -13.42
CA ASN A 114 -10.01 20.42 -14.04
C ASN A 114 -9.84 19.31 -12.99
N ARG A 115 -9.88 19.66 -11.71
CA ARG A 115 -9.74 18.69 -10.62
C ARG A 115 -10.98 17.80 -10.54
N LYS A 116 -10.76 16.49 -10.62
CA LYS A 116 -11.80 15.46 -10.48
C LYS A 116 -11.68 14.81 -9.12
N PRO A 117 -12.73 14.84 -8.28
CA PRO A 117 -12.74 14.07 -7.05
C PRO A 117 -12.79 12.57 -7.38
N GLY A 118 -12.21 11.75 -6.51
CA GLY A 118 -12.33 10.29 -6.56
C GLY A 118 -12.34 9.71 -5.15
N GLY A 119 -12.57 8.41 -5.03
CA GLY A 119 -12.65 7.69 -3.74
C GLY A 119 -11.34 7.62 -2.96
N MET A 120 -10.24 8.04 -3.58
CA MET A 120 -8.91 8.08 -2.97
C MET A 120 -8.17 9.37 -3.32
N ILE A 121 -7.44 9.90 -2.35
CA ILE A 121 -6.62 11.10 -2.41
C ILE A 121 -5.16 10.69 -2.23
N GLY A 122 -4.28 11.18 -3.11
CA GLY A 122 -2.84 10.99 -3.00
C GLY A 122 -2.14 12.29 -2.60
N LEU A 123 -1.10 12.19 -1.77
CA LEU A 123 -0.18 13.31 -1.55
C LEU A 123 0.69 13.47 -2.79
N TYR A 124 0.60 14.62 -3.46
CA TYR A 124 1.45 14.98 -4.58
C TYR A 124 2.32 16.18 -4.21
N LEU A 125 3.63 16.04 -4.34
CA LEU A 125 4.58 17.13 -4.18
C LEU A 125 4.95 17.66 -5.57
N PRO A 126 4.49 18.86 -5.97
CA PRO A 126 4.91 19.47 -7.23
C PRO A 126 6.43 19.71 -7.19
N ALA A 127 7.08 19.53 -8.34
CA ALA A 127 8.49 19.85 -8.53
C ALA A 127 8.75 21.36 -8.41
#